data_AF-A0AAE1HBA9-F1
#
_entry.id   AF-A0AAE1HBA9-F1
#
_cell.length_a   1.000
_cell.length_b   1.000
_cell.length_c   1.000
_cell.angle_alpha   90.00
_cell.angle_beta   90.00
_cell.angle_gamma   90.00
#
_symmetry.space_group_name_H-M   'P 1'
#
loop_
_entity.id
_entity.type
_entity.pdbx_description
1 polymer ?
#
loop_
_entity_poly.entity_id
_entity_poly.type
_entity_poly.pdbx_seq_one_letter_code
_entity_poly.pdbx_strand_id
1 'polypeptide(L)'
;MKVQLQLPLALAALAALACLAHAAEEEEAMKKEALEIRAKCLADLKGTEAELKEIEEKHEVTTDFAKKMTLCVFRAYKIIDDKNKFAKDSVVEAAKKAFAGKEDMLKAAQEIAEACDKEVAAVEGPAEETAKSVYDCLKKNVIERKLFDNWKI
;
A
#
# COMPACT_ATOMS: atom_id res chain seq x y z
N MET A 1 -13.51 -22.61 3.25
CA MET A 1 -12.60 -22.13 2.20
C MET A 1 -11.88 -20.90 2.73
N LYS A 2 -10.57 -21.00 3.02
CA LYS A 2 -9.76 -19.86 3.49
C LYS A 2 -9.50 -18.96 2.27
N VAL A 3 -10.17 -17.82 2.18
CA VAL A 3 -9.83 -16.77 1.21
C VAL A 3 -8.52 -16.17 1.70
N GLN A 4 -7.40 -16.71 1.24
CA GLN A 4 -6.10 -16.06 1.41
C GLN A 4 -6.09 -14.83 0.52
N LEU A 5 -6.40 -13.68 1.12
CA LEU A 5 -6.37 -12.38 0.47
C LEU A 5 -4.89 -11.96 0.32
N GLN A 6 -4.16 -12.59 -0.63
CA GLN A 6 -2.84 -12.10 -1.03
C GLN A 6 -3.08 -10.90 -1.95
N LEU A 7 -3.14 -9.70 -1.33
CA LEU A 7 -3.50 -8.45 -1.99
C LEU A 7 -2.30 -7.49 -2.15
N PRO A 8 -1.34 -7.72 -3.08
CA PRO A 8 -0.39 -6.68 -3.49
C PRO A 8 -1.12 -5.61 -4.29
N LEU A 9 -0.90 -4.31 -4.10
CA LEU A 9 0.37 -3.68 -4.42
C LEU A 9 0.51 -2.28 -3.79
N ALA A 10 -0.14 -2.05 -2.66
CA ALA A 10 -0.13 -0.78 -1.94
C ALA A 10 -0.82 -0.93 -0.58
N LEU A 11 -1.90 -1.72 -0.57
CA LEU A 11 -2.64 -2.05 0.65
C LEU A 11 -1.96 -3.10 1.53
N ALA A 12 -1.12 -4.00 1.02
CA ALA A 12 -0.52 -5.05 1.87
C ALA A 12 0.35 -4.49 3.03
N ALA A 13 0.92 -3.30 2.90
CA ALA A 13 1.68 -2.68 3.98
C ALA A 13 0.79 -2.13 5.13
N LEU A 14 -0.50 -1.89 4.86
CA LEU A 14 -1.46 -1.29 5.78
C LEU A 14 -2.61 -2.24 6.16
N ALA A 15 -3.09 -3.08 5.25
CA ALA A 15 -4.22 -3.97 5.43
C ALA A 15 -3.86 -5.35 6.02
N ALA A 16 -2.63 -5.85 5.85
CA ALA A 16 -2.26 -7.18 6.33
C ALA A 16 -2.14 -7.29 7.87
N LEU A 17 -2.08 -6.16 8.60
CA LEU A 17 -1.90 -6.12 10.06
C LEU A 17 -3.23 -5.83 10.81
N ALA A 18 -4.29 -5.43 10.09
CA ALA A 18 -5.65 -5.33 10.63
C ALA A 18 -6.24 -6.72 10.94
N CYS A 19 -5.81 -7.76 10.23
CA CYS A 19 -6.34 -9.13 10.39
C CYS A 19 -5.97 -9.85 11.71
N LEU A 20 -5.16 -9.28 12.61
CA LEU A 20 -4.67 -10.03 13.79
C LEU A 20 -4.88 -9.40 15.17
N ALA A 21 -5.50 -8.22 15.30
CA ALA A 21 -6.00 -7.78 16.62
C ALA A 21 -6.91 -6.55 16.52
N HIS A 22 -8.17 -6.74 16.95
CA HIS A 22 -9.28 -5.79 17.24
C HIS A 22 -10.40 -5.65 16.18
N ALA A 23 -11.63 -5.77 16.69
CA ALA A 23 -12.97 -5.58 16.11
C ALA A 23 -13.15 -5.91 14.61
N ALA A 24 -13.75 -7.07 14.33
CA ALA A 24 -14.08 -7.56 12.99
C ALA A 24 -14.84 -6.54 12.10
N GLU A 25 -15.57 -5.58 12.68
CA GLU A 25 -16.29 -4.54 11.94
C GLU A 25 -15.35 -3.48 11.30
N GLU A 26 -14.30 -3.04 11.98
CA GLU A 26 -13.34 -2.09 11.39
C GLU A 26 -12.48 -2.75 10.31
N GLU A 27 -12.16 -4.03 10.49
CA GLU A 27 -11.50 -4.86 9.46
C GLU A 27 -12.39 -5.00 8.21
N GLU A 28 -13.69 -5.26 8.39
CA GLU A 28 -14.64 -5.38 7.27
C GLU A 28 -14.82 -4.05 6.53
N ALA A 29 -14.92 -2.94 7.25
CA ALA A 29 -15.05 -1.61 6.66
C ALA A 29 -13.81 -1.23 5.83
N MET A 30 -12.60 -1.43 6.37
CA MET A 30 -11.37 -1.19 5.61
C MET A 30 -11.23 -2.12 4.41
N LYS A 31 -11.60 -3.39 4.56
CA LYS A 31 -11.59 -4.35 3.46
C LYS A 31 -12.59 -3.97 2.36
N LYS A 32 -13.74 -3.42 2.73
CA LYS A 32 -14.72 -2.92 1.77
C LYS A 32 -14.17 -1.71 1.01
N GLU A 33 -13.63 -0.73 1.73
CA GLU A 33 -13.00 0.46 1.13
C GLU A 33 -11.86 0.07 0.16
N ALA A 34 -11.02 -0.88 0.57
CA ALA A 34 -9.96 -1.46 -0.24
C ALA A 34 -10.47 -2.03 -1.58
N LEU A 35 -11.53 -2.85 -1.52
CA LEU A 35 -12.12 -3.48 -2.69
C LEU A 35 -12.81 -2.46 -3.60
N GLU A 36 -13.44 -1.44 -3.04
CA GLU A 36 -14.06 -0.35 -3.80
C GLU A 36 -12.99 0.48 -4.53
N ILE A 37 -11.89 0.82 -3.86
CA ILE A 37 -10.75 1.51 -4.48
C ILE A 37 -10.13 0.64 -5.59
N ARG A 38 -9.91 -0.66 -5.33
CA ARG A 38 -9.39 -1.61 -6.32
C ARG A 38 -10.29 -1.65 -7.55
N ALA A 39 -11.59 -1.83 -7.37
CA ALA A 39 -12.56 -1.89 -8.47
C ALA A 39 -12.61 -0.59 -9.26
N LYS A 40 -12.59 0.56 -8.57
CA LYS A 40 -12.55 1.87 -9.21
C LYS A 40 -11.29 2.07 -10.04
N CYS A 41 -10.11 1.81 -9.47
CA CYS A 41 -8.84 1.93 -10.19
C CYS A 41 -8.76 0.99 -11.38
N LEU A 42 -9.26 -0.24 -11.25
CA LEU A 42 -9.32 -1.18 -12.36
C LEU A 42 -10.20 -0.66 -13.50
N ALA A 43 -11.38 -0.13 -13.17
CA ALA A 43 -12.30 0.46 -14.15
C ALA A 43 -11.70 1.71 -14.83
N ASP A 44 -11.10 2.62 -14.06
CA ASP A 44 -10.49 3.85 -14.56
C ASP A 44 -9.32 3.55 -15.53
N LEU A 45 -8.54 2.50 -15.23
CA LEU A 45 -7.43 2.05 -16.05
C LEU A 45 -7.85 1.11 -17.20
N LYS A 46 -9.13 0.72 -17.27
CA LYS A 46 -9.64 -0.31 -18.18
C LYS A 46 -8.83 -1.62 -18.10
N GLY A 47 -8.35 -1.94 -16.91
CA GLY A 47 -7.54 -3.13 -16.67
C GLY A 47 -8.40 -4.37 -16.40
N THR A 48 -7.71 -5.50 -16.27
CA THR A 48 -8.32 -6.81 -16.02
C THR A 48 -7.88 -7.40 -14.69
N GLU A 49 -8.70 -8.29 -14.13
CA GLU A 49 -8.32 -9.09 -12.95
C GLU A 49 -7.07 -9.95 -13.20
N ALA A 50 -6.78 -10.31 -14.45
CA ALA A 50 -5.57 -11.05 -14.81
C ALA A 50 -4.31 -10.20 -14.65
N GLU A 51 -4.34 -8.93 -15.05
CA GLU A 51 -3.22 -8.01 -14.86
C GLU A 51 -3.01 -7.69 -13.38
N LEU A 52 -4.09 -7.61 -12.59
CA LEU A 52 -3.99 -7.52 -11.13
C LEU A 52 -3.36 -8.78 -10.55
N LYS A 53 -3.74 -9.96 -11.02
CA LYS A 53 -3.17 -11.22 -10.52
C LYS A 53 -1.66 -11.30 -10.76
N GLU A 54 -1.17 -10.80 -11.89
CA GLU A 54 0.28 -10.76 -12.17
C GLU A 54 1.03 -9.85 -11.19
N ILE A 55 0.45 -8.68 -10.90
CA ILE A 55 0.91 -7.76 -9.88
C ILE A 55 0.94 -8.43 -8.50
N GLU A 56 -0.15 -9.14 -8.18
CA GLU A 56 -0.37 -9.84 -6.92
C GLU A 56 0.57 -11.06 -6.74
N GLU A 57 0.98 -11.70 -7.82
CA GLU A 57 1.90 -12.84 -7.76
C GLU A 57 3.37 -12.41 -7.69
N LYS A 58 3.75 -11.35 -8.42
CA LYS A 58 5.14 -10.91 -8.50
C LYS A 58 5.55 -9.99 -7.35
N HIS A 59 4.59 -9.35 -6.69
CA HIS A 59 4.85 -8.33 -5.68
C HIS A 59 5.75 -7.18 -6.21
N GLU A 60 5.72 -6.92 -7.51
CA GLU A 60 6.59 -5.97 -8.22
C GLU A 60 5.77 -4.96 -9.02
N VAL A 61 6.29 -3.73 -9.10
CA VAL A 61 5.66 -2.61 -9.84
C VAL A 61 6.49 -2.26 -11.05
N THR A 62 6.62 -3.21 -11.98
CA THR A 62 7.53 -3.09 -13.13
C THR A 62 6.80 -2.76 -14.43
N THR A 63 5.56 -3.22 -14.59
CA THR A 63 4.75 -2.95 -15.80
C THR A 63 4.08 -1.58 -15.72
N ASP A 64 3.77 -0.99 -16.87
CA ASP A 64 3.03 0.28 -16.95
C ASP A 64 1.68 0.21 -16.23
N PHE A 65 0.97 -0.91 -16.38
CA PHE A 65 -0.28 -1.14 -15.68
C PHE A 65 -0.06 -1.17 -14.16
N ALA A 66 0.96 -1.87 -13.67
CA ALA A 66 1.28 -1.92 -12.24
C ALA A 66 1.58 -0.54 -11.67
N LYS A 67 2.40 0.27 -12.35
CA LYS A 67 2.73 1.62 -11.89
C LYS A 67 1.49 2.52 -11.82
N LYS A 68 0.63 2.47 -12.85
CA LYS A 68 -0.63 3.23 -12.89
C LYS A 68 -1.62 2.76 -11.81
N MET A 69 -1.71 1.45 -11.59
CA MET A 69 -2.55 0.88 -10.54
C MET A 69 -2.08 1.32 -9.15
N THR A 70 -0.78 1.23 -8.87
CA THR A 70 -0.20 1.73 -7.61
C THR A 70 -0.42 3.22 -7.43
N LEU A 71 -0.21 4.03 -8.47
CA LEU A 71 -0.48 5.47 -8.41
C LEU A 71 -1.95 5.76 -8.10
N CYS A 72 -2.89 5.07 -8.75
CA CYS A 72 -4.31 5.25 -8.51
C CYS A 72 -4.68 4.96 -7.05
N VAL A 73 -4.20 3.83 -6.53
CA VAL A 73 -4.45 3.44 -5.13
C VAL A 73 -3.79 4.42 -4.16
N PHE A 74 -2.54 4.82 -4.40
CA PHE A 74 -1.84 5.79 -3.55
C PHE A 74 -2.52 7.15 -3.53
N ARG A 75 -3.08 7.62 -4.65
CA ARG A 75 -3.90 8.84 -4.68
C ARG A 75 -5.21 8.68 -3.91
N ALA A 76 -5.85 7.51 -3.97
CA ALA A 76 -7.06 7.25 -3.20
C ALA A 76 -6.81 7.36 -1.68
N TYR A 77 -5.65 6.88 -1.21
CA TYR A 77 -5.21 7.03 0.18
C TYR A 77 -4.43 8.31 0.47
N LYS A 78 -4.28 9.20 -0.52
CA LYS A 78 -3.48 10.43 -0.43
C LYS A 78 -2.01 10.23 -0.06
N ILE A 79 -1.49 9.01 -0.22
CA ILE A 79 -0.06 8.69 -0.05
C ILE A 79 0.78 9.41 -1.10
N ILE A 80 0.20 9.62 -2.28
CA ILE A 80 0.71 10.56 -3.28
C ILE A 80 -0.28 11.71 -3.40
N ASP A 81 0.23 12.93 -3.25
CA ASP A 81 -0.56 14.15 -3.35
C ASP A 81 -0.82 14.57 -4.81
N ASP A 82 -1.63 15.62 -4.98
CA ASP A 82 -1.97 16.18 -6.30
C ASP A 82 -0.76 16.80 -7.03
N LYS A 83 0.38 16.97 -6.33
CA LYS A 83 1.66 17.44 -6.88
C LYS A 83 2.60 16.27 -7.21
N ASN A 84 2.09 15.04 -7.18
CA ASN A 84 2.86 13.81 -7.40
C ASN A 84 4.00 13.61 -6.41
N LYS A 85 3.84 14.11 -5.18
CA LYS A 85 4.82 13.93 -4.10
C LYS A 85 4.31 12.96 -3.07
N PHE A 86 5.24 12.28 -2.43
CA PHE A 86 4.94 11.42 -1.30
C PHE A 86 4.45 12.27 -0.11
N ALA A 87 3.30 11.90 0.44
CA ALA A 87 2.72 12.51 1.63
C ALA A 87 2.87 11.55 2.82
N LYS A 88 4.00 11.66 3.52
CA LYS A 88 4.34 10.79 4.65
C LYS A 88 3.27 10.75 5.74
N ASP A 89 2.60 11.88 6.01
CA ASP A 89 1.58 11.97 7.05
C ASP A 89 0.38 11.07 6.73
N SER A 90 0.04 10.90 5.44
CA SER A 90 -1.04 10.02 5.00
C SER A 90 -0.71 8.53 5.19
N VAL A 91 0.58 8.14 5.18
CA VAL A 91 0.98 6.78 5.56
C VAL A 91 0.72 6.54 7.04
N VAL A 92 1.03 7.51 7.90
CA VAL A 92 0.79 7.41 9.35
C VAL A 92 -0.72 7.42 9.65
N GLU A 93 -1.51 8.24 8.94
CA GLU A 93 -2.97 8.25 9.08
C GLU A 93 -3.60 6.92 8.66
N ALA A 94 -3.16 6.35 7.53
CA ALA A 94 -3.61 5.04 7.12
C ALA A 94 -3.22 3.99 8.17
N ALA A 95 -2.03 4.08 8.76
CA ALA A 95 -1.58 3.15 9.79
C ALA A 95 -2.39 3.27 11.08
N LYS A 96 -2.79 4.50 11.47
CA LYS A 96 -3.69 4.73 12.61
C LYS A 96 -5.03 4.05 12.42
N LYS A 97 -5.61 4.11 11.22
CA LYS A 97 -6.86 3.42 10.89
C LYS A 97 -6.69 1.91 10.94
N ALA A 98 -5.55 1.40 10.47
CA ALA A 98 -5.33 -0.02 10.36
C ALA A 98 -4.89 -0.70 11.66
N PHE A 99 -4.16 0.02 12.51
CA PHE A 99 -3.45 -0.52 13.68
C PHE A 99 -3.83 0.21 14.96
N ALA A 100 -5.09 0.67 15.06
CA ALA A 100 -5.59 1.33 16.26
C ALA A 100 -5.24 0.51 17.52
N GLY A 101 -4.58 1.17 18.48
CA GLY A 101 -4.13 0.53 19.73
C GLY A 101 -2.85 -0.32 19.66
N LYS A 102 -2.16 -0.39 18.50
CA LYS A 102 -0.86 -1.08 18.35
C LYS A 102 0.28 -0.07 18.22
N GLU A 103 0.74 0.46 19.35
CA GLU A 103 1.72 1.55 19.40
C GLU A 103 3.05 1.22 18.70
N ASP A 104 3.48 -0.05 18.77
CA ASP A 104 4.67 -0.57 18.07
C ASP A 104 4.55 -0.46 16.55
N MET A 105 3.37 -0.78 16.01
CA MET A 105 3.07 -0.69 14.59
C MET A 105 2.92 0.75 14.12
N LEU A 106 2.34 1.63 14.95
CA LEU A 106 2.25 3.06 14.65
C LEU A 106 3.64 3.71 14.64
N LYS A 107 4.51 3.35 15.60
CA LYS A 107 5.89 3.80 15.62
C LYS A 107 6.66 3.31 14.39
N ALA A 108 6.49 2.02 14.03
CA ALA A 108 7.09 1.48 12.83
C ALA A 108 6.61 2.23 11.58
N ALA A 109 5.30 2.48 11.43
CA ALA A 109 4.76 3.24 10.31
C ALA A 109 5.35 4.65 10.21
N GLN A 110 5.53 5.35 11.34
CA GLN A 110 6.16 6.65 11.37
C GLN A 110 7.62 6.60 10.92
N GLU A 111 8.41 5.66 11.45
CA GLU A 111 9.82 5.51 11.07
C GLU A 111 9.99 5.14 9.58
N ILE A 112 9.08 4.31 9.05
CA ILE A 112 9.04 3.96 7.62
C ILE A 112 8.68 5.18 6.78
N ALA A 113 7.66 5.94 7.18
CA ALA A 113 7.25 7.14 6.46
C ALA A 113 8.38 8.18 6.41
N GLU A 114 9.12 8.37 7.51
CA GLU A 114 10.30 9.23 7.54
C GLU A 114 11.46 8.72 6.68
N ALA A 115 11.69 7.40 6.66
CA ALA A 115 12.71 6.79 5.81
C ALA A 115 12.38 6.98 4.32
N CYS A 116 11.13 6.73 3.94
CA CYS A 116 10.69 6.86 2.55
C CYS A 116 10.60 8.29 2.09
N ASP A 117 10.21 9.24 2.95
CA ASP A 117 10.25 10.67 2.64
C ASP A 117 11.65 11.11 2.20
N LYS A 118 12.69 10.64 2.90
CA LYS A 118 14.09 10.91 2.55
C LYS A 118 14.52 10.20 1.26
N GLU A 119 14.16 8.92 1.10
CA GLU A 119 14.57 8.11 -0.05
C GLU A 119 13.94 8.63 -1.36
N VAL A 120 12.67 9.06 -1.32
CA VAL A 120 11.91 9.46 -2.50
C VAL A 120 11.90 10.97 -2.76
N ALA A 121 12.45 11.80 -1.87
CA ALA A 121 12.47 13.26 -2.00
C ALA A 121 13.13 13.77 -3.30
N ALA A 122 14.10 13.02 -3.83
CA ALA A 122 14.83 13.36 -5.05
C ALA A 122 14.28 12.67 -6.31
N VAL A 123 13.17 11.93 -6.20
CA VAL A 123 12.56 11.28 -7.36
C VAL A 123 11.91 12.36 -8.24
N GLU A 124 12.55 12.61 -9.38
CA GLU A 124 12.01 13.43 -10.45
C GLU A 124 11.49 12.52 -11.56
N GLY A 125 10.31 12.84 -12.10
CA GLY A 125 9.73 12.07 -13.20
C GLY A 125 8.21 12.04 -13.20
N PRO A 126 7.61 11.16 -14.01
CA PRO A 126 6.17 10.90 -14.01
C PRO A 126 5.68 10.44 -12.63
N ALA A 127 4.42 10.73 -12.33
CA ALA A 127 3.79 10.36 -11.05
C ALA A 127 3.85 8.86 -10.77
N GLU A 128 3.82 8.06 -11.83
CA GLU A 128 3.96 6.60 -11.83
C GLU A 128 5.31 6.14 -11.28
N GLU A 129 6.40 6.87 -11.55
CA GLU A 129 7.72 6.56 -11.01
C GLU A 129 7.80 6.92 -9.53
N THR A 130 7.21 8.05 -9.11
CA THR A 130 7.09 8.35 -7.68
C THR A 130 6.29 7.27 -6.95
N ALA A 131 5.18 6.80 -7.54
CA ALA A 131 4.38 5.70 -6.99
C ALA A 131 5.19 4.41 -6.84
N LYS A 132 5.96 4.05 -7.87
CA LYS A 132 6.86 2.91 -7.79
C LYS A 132 7.90 3.08 -6.68
N SER A 133 8.59 4.22 -6.62
CA SER A 133 9.64 4.45 -5.61
C SER A 133 9.10 4.43 -4.19
N VAL A 134 7.92 5.03 -3.96
CA VAL A 134 7.23 4.96 -2.67
C VAL A 134 6.89 3.51 -2.32
N TYR A 135 6.31 2.74 -3.26
CA TYR A 135 6.00 1.34 -3.02
C TYR A 135 7.25 0.52 -2.68
N ASP A 136 8.32 0.66 -3.46
CA ASP A 136 9.56 -0.08 -3.24
C ASP A 136 10.15 0.24 -1.87
N CYS A 137 10.18 1.50 -1.47
CA CYS A 137 10.67 1.90 -0.16
C CYS A 137 9.81 1.33 0.99
N LEU A 138 8.49 1.41 0.88
CA LEU A 138 7.56 0.85 1.88
C LEU A 138 7.77 -0.67 1.99
N LYS A 139 7.80 -1.38 0.87
CA LYS A 139 8.03 -2.84 0.81
C LYS A 139 9.35 -3.22 1.46
N LYS A 140 10.45 -2.56 1.07
CA LYS A 140 11.80 -2.77 1.62
C LYS A 140 11.80 -2.65 3.14
N ASN A 141 11.27 -1.54 3.66
CA ASN A 141 11.27 -1.30 5.10
C ASN A 141 10.40 -2.30 5.88
N VAL A 142 9.24 -2.69 5.34
CA VAL A 142 8.36 -3.69 5.96
C VAL A 142 9.09 -5.04 6.10
N ILE A 143 9.82 -5.45 5.06
CA ILE A 143 10.59 -6.71 5.04
C ILE A 143 11.77 -6.65 6.00
N GLU A 144 12.60 -5.59 5.93
CA GLU A 144 13.79 -5.43 6.77
C GLU A 144 13.47 -5.40 8.27
N ARG A 145 12.33 -4.79 8.62
CA ARG A 145 11.83 -4.67 9.99
C ARG A 145 11.05 -5.90 10.46
N LYS A 146 10.84 -6.89 9.59
CA LYS A 146 10.10 -8.14 9.87
C LYS A 146 8.73 -7.86 10.51
N LEU A 147 8.02 -6.85 10.02
CA LEU A 147 6.71 -6.47 10.57
C LEU A 147 5.64 -7.52 10.29
N PHE A 148 5.91 -8.45 9.37
CA PHE A 148 5.05 -9.58 9.03
C PHE A 148 5.87 -10.84 8.80
N ASP A 149 5.55 -11.92 9.52
CA ASP A 149 6.21 -13.23 9.37
C ASP A 149 5.89 -13.92 8.03
N ASN A 150 4.94 -13.40 7.23
CA ASN A 150 4.37 -14.07 6.06
C ASN A 150 4.62 -13.38 4.71
N TRP A 151 5.48 -12.35 4.64
CA TRP A 151 5.86 -11.78 3.33
C TRP A 151 6.85 -12.74 2.64
N LYS A 152 6.33 -13.78 1.99
CA LYS A 152 7.14 -14.64 1.12
C LYS A 152 7.43 -13.89 -0.18
N ILE A 153 8.70 -13.64 -0.42
CA ILE A 153 9.27 -13.30 -1.74
C ILE A 153 9.08 -14.52 -2.65
#